data_AF-A0A4Q3B0Z2-F1
#
_entry.id   AF-A0A4Q3B0Z2-F1
#
_cell.length_a   1.000
_cell.length_b   1.000
_cell.length_c   1.000
_cell.angle_alpha   90.00
_cell.angle_beta   90.00
_cell.angle_gamma   90.00
#
_symmetry.space_group_name_H-M   'P 1'
#
loop_
_entity.id
_entity.type
_entity.pdbx_description
1 polymer ?
#
loop_
_entity_poly.entity_id
_entity_poly.type
_entity_poly.pdbx_seq_one_letter_code
_entity_poly.pdbx_strand_id
1 'polypeptide(L)'
;MYEDTNDDYSGGDYNFIELSENKFELVKNLKKDFPTELLSEPKTTFGCPDCADQGGLVIQYANNGTIKSWRVDKSKSQVPSYLHNYMDKIEAAIEQINK
;
A
#
# COMPACT_ATOMS: atom_id res chain seq x y z
N MET A 1 -11.83 -0.77 -9.23
CA MET A 1 -10.81 -0.30 -8.26
C MET A 1 -11.33 0.98 -7.65
N TYR A 2 -11.01 1.27 -6.39
CA TYR A 2 -11.49 2.47 -5.72
C TYR A 2 -10.31 3.33 -5.26
N GLU A 3 -10.48 4.64 -5.33
CA GLU A 3 -9.59 5.65 -4.75
C GLU A 3 -10.29 6.27 -3.56
N ASP A 4 -9.60 6.38 -2.42
CA ASP A 4 -10.06 7.21 -1.32
C ASP A 4 -9.63 8.65 -1.55
N THR A 5 -10.57 9.58 -1.76
CA THR A 5 -10.24 10.98 -2.08
C THR A 5 -10.00 11.85 -0.85
N ASN A 6 -10.11 11.30 0.36
CA ASN A 6 -9.86 12.07 1.59
C ASN A 6 -8.35 12.22 1.87
N ASP A 7 -7.51 11.37 1.26
CA ASP A 7 -6.04 11.41 1.35
C ASP A 7 -5.49 11.48 2.80
N ASP A 8 -6.24 10.91 3.76
CA ASP A 8 -5.86 10.91 5.17
C ASP A 8 -5.10 9.64 5.56
N TYR A 9 -3.79 9.80 5.76
CA TYR A 9 -2.92 8.71 6.20
C TYR A 9 -3.30 8.14 7.59
N SER A 10 -3.86 8.96 8.48
CA SER A 10 -4.24 8.53 9.82
C SER A 10 -5.40 7.52 9.78
N GLY A 11 -6.25 7.65 8.75
CA GLY A 11 -7.40 6.80 8.46
C GLY A 11 -8.64 7.13 9.29
N GLY A 12 -9.78 6.57 8.89
CA GLY A 12 -11.05 6.72 9.61
C GLY A 12 -12.18 7.09 8.66
N ASP A 13 -12.25 8.38 8.33
CA ASP A 13 -13.23 8.89 7.36
C ASP A 13 -12.71 8.64 5.95
N TYR A 14 -13.26 7.63 5.28
CA TYR A 14 -12.92 7.27 3.91
C TYR A 14 -13.99 7.75 2.92
N ASN A 15 -13.58 8.27 1.77
CA ASN A 15 -14.45 8.60 0.65
C ASN A 15 -14.00 7.88 -0.62
N PHE A 16 -14.46 6.64 -0.77
CA PHE A 16 -14.09 5.81 -1.91
C PHE A 16 -14.92 6.15 -3.16
N ILE A 17 -14.23 6.53 -4.24
CA ILE A 17 -14.81 6.65 -5.58
C ILE A 17 -14.33 5.51 -6.48
N GLU A 18 -15.21 5.02 -7.34
CA GLU A 18 -14.83 4.02 -8.33
C GLU A 18 -14.01 4.64 -9.45
N LEU A 19 -12.84 4.06 -9.71
CA LEU A 19 -11.98 4.40 -10.83
C LEU A 19 -12.32 3.58 -12.07
N SER A 20 -12.03 4.15 -13.24
CA SER A 20 -12.28 3.51 -14.53
C SER A 20 -11.53 2.19 -14.69
N GLU A 21 -12.09 1.30 -15.51
CA GLU A 21 -11.47 0.01 -15.85
C GLU A 21 -10.06 0.16 -16.42
N ASN A 22 -9.82 1.21 -17.23
CA ASN A 22 -8.50 1.50 -17.77
C ASN A 22 -7.47 1.76 -16.66
N LYS A 23 -7.84 2.47 -15.58
CA LYS A 23 -6.95 2.68 -14.43
C LYS A 23 -6.70 1.39 -13.67
N PHE A 24 -7.71 0.53 -13.53
CA PHE A 24 -7.55 -0.80 -12.92
C PHE A 24 -6.58 -1.69 -13.72
N GLU A 25 -6.71 -1.71 -15.05
CA GLU A 25 -5.87 -2.52 -15.94
C GLU A 25 -4.38 -2.18 -15.84
N LEU A 26 -4.04 -0.91 -15.57
CA LEU A 26 -2.67 -0.46 -15.36
C LEU A 26 -2.02 -1.09 -14.11
N VAL A 27 -2.82 -1.34 -13.06
CA VAL A 27 -2.28 -1.68 -11.74
C VAL A 27 -2.70 -3.05 -11.21
N LYS A 28 -3.55 -3.79 -11.95
CA LYS A 28 -4.05 -5.12 -11.53
C LYS A 28 -2.95 -6.14 -11.21
N ASN A 29 -1.76 -5.96 -11.74
CA ASN A 29 -0.62 -6.85 -11.48
C ASN A 29 0.00 -6.65 -10.09
N LEU A 30 -0.28 -5.53 -9.38
CA LEU A 30 0.16 -5.33 -7.99
C LEU A 30 -0.22 -6.52 -7.09
N LYS A 31 -1.41 -7.09 -7.28
CA LYS A 31 -1.84 -8.26 -6.51
C LYS A 31 -0.94 -9.49 -6.72
N LYS A 32 -0.42 -9.68 -7.93
CA LYS A 32 0.49 -10.80 -8.26
C LYS A 32 1.90 -10.55 -7.72
N ASP A 33 2.28 -9.29 -7.63
CA ASP A 33 3.57 -8.83 -7.13
C ASP A 33 3.64 -8.72 -5.60
N PHE A 34 2.56 -9.09 -4.90
CA PHE A 34 2.48 -9.01 -3.45
C PHE A 34 3.59 -9.85 -2.78
N PRO A 35 4.37 -9.27 -1.85
CA PRO A 35 5.49 -9.96 -1.19
C PRO A 35 4.94 -10.99 -0.21
N THR A 36 4.97 -12.26 -0.60
CA THR A 36 4.41 -13.36 0.21
C THR A 36 5.06 -13.51 1.58
N GLU A 37 6.31 -13.05 1.73
CA GLU A 37 7.06 -12.95 2.98
C GLU A 37 6.30 -12.14 4.02
N LEU A 38 5.60 -11.08 3.60
CA LEU A 38 4.77 -10.24 4.46
C LEU A 38 3.64 -11.03 5.12
N LEU A 39 3.12 -12.07 4.46
CA LEU A 39 2.09 -12.94 5.03
C LEU A 39 2.57 -13.76 6.22
N SER A 40 3.87 -14.03 6.31
CA SER A 40 4.51 -14.77 7.40
C SER A 40 5.12 -13.87 8.49
N GLU A 41 5.15 -12.56 8.26
CA GLU A 41 5.82 -11.63 9.15
C GLU A 41 4.95 -11.34 10.39
N PRO A 42 5.47 -11.57 11.62
CA PRO A 42 4.77 -11.23 12.85
C PRO A 42 4.68 -9.72 13.10
N LYS A 43 5.61 -8.92 12.54
CA LYS A 43 5.55 -7.46 12.65
C LYS A 43 4.46 -6.88 11.74
N THR A 44 3.71 -5.94 12.28
CA THR A 44 2.69 -5.17 11.56
C THR A 44 3.15 -3.75 11.21
N THR A 45 4.34 -3.35 11.66
CA THR A 45 4.90 -2.02 11.40
C THR A 45 6.38 -2.15 11.01
N PHE A 46 6.78 -1.49 9.94
CA PHE A 46 8.18 -1.47 9.46
C PHE A 46 8.67 -0.03 9.34
N GLY A 47 9.86 0.23 9.89
CA GLY A 47 10.44 1.57 9.96
C GLY A 47 9.72 2.48 10.95
N CYS A 48 9.69 3.77 10.65
CA CYS A 48 9.04 4.82 11.43
C CYS A 48 8.04 5.58 10.53
N PRO A 49 6.91 4.95 10.14
CA PRO A 49 5.96 5.59 9.24
C PRO A 49 5.50 6.93 9.82
N ASP A 50 5.53 7.97 9.00
CA ASP A 50 5.14 9.35 9.32
C ASP A 50 5.97 10.07 10.41
N CYS A 51 7.10 9.53 10.86
CA CYS A 51 7.93 10.17 11.90
C CYS A 51 8.66 11.45 11.44
N ALA A 52 8.72 11.69 10.12
CA ALA A 52 9.31 12.88 9.51
C ALA A 52 8.30 13.59 8.59
N ASP A 53 7.01 13.54 8.96
CA ASP A 53 5.88 14.11 8.20
C ASP A 53 5.84 13.63 6.73
N GLN A 54 6.31 12.40 6.53
CA GLN A 54 6.52 11.77 5.22
C GLN A 54 5.36 10.84 4.82
N GLY A 55 4.36 10.69 5.68
CA GLY A 55 3.32 9.67 5.57
C GLY A 55 3.88 8.24 5.64
N GLY A 56 3.15 7.32 5.03
CA GLY A 56 3.53 5.91 4.94
C GLY A 56 2.65 5.15 3.95
N LEU A 57 2.89 3.84 3.84
CA LEU A 57 1.98 2.93 3.14
C LEU A 57 1.19 2.13 4.17
N VAL A 58 -0.14 2.14 4.02
CA VAL A 58 -1.02 1.18 4.71
C VAL A 58 -1.35 0.08 3.71
N ILE A 59 -0.86 -1.14 3.97
CA ILE A 59 -1.10 -2.30 3.13
C ILE A 59 -2.07 -3.23 3.85
N GLN A 60 -3.18 -3.57 3.20
CA GLN A 60 -4.14 -4.53 3.71
C GLN A 60 -4.31 -5.69 2.72
N TYR A 61 -4.30 -6.92 3.24
CA TYR A 61 -4.48 -8.13 2.45
C TYR A 61 -5.62 -8.96 3.02
N ALA A 62 -6.70 -9.09 2.25
CA ALA A 62 -7.86 -9.90 2.59
C ALA A 62 -7.77 -11.27 1.92
N ASN A 63 -7.83 -12.35 2.70
CA ASN A 63 -7.88 -13.72 2.21
C ASN A 63 -8.77 -14.58 3.11
N ASN A 64 -9.73 -15.30 2.51
CA ASN A 64 -10.68 -16.16 3.22
C ASN A 64 -11.35 -15.49 4.43
N GLY A 65 -11.76 -14.21 4.28
CA GLY A 65 -12.41 -13.45 5.34
C GLY A 65 -11.49 -12.93 6.45
N THR A 66 -10.19 -13.25 6.41
CA THR A 66 -9.18 -12.70 7.32
C THR A 66 -8.48 -11.52 6.66
N ILE A 67 -8.37 -10.39 7.37
CA ILE A 67 -7.63 -9.22 6.93
C ILE A 67 -6.33 -9.12 7.74
N LYS A 68 -5.21 -9.04 7.04
CA LYS A 68 -3.93 -8.64 7.63
C LYS A 68 -3.61 -7.21 7.21
N SER A 69 -3.01 -6.43 8.11
CA SER A 69 -2.69 -5.03 7.87
C SER A 69 -1.28 -4.70 8.35
N TRP A 70 -0.57 -3.92 7.54
CA TRP A 70 0.78 -3.45 7.84
C TRP A 70 0.90 -1.95 7.57
N ARG A 71 1.67 -1.25 8.40
CA ARG A 71 2.14 0.12 8.17
C ARG A 71 3.62 0.09 7.79
N VAL A 72 3.96 0.70 6.66
CA VAL A 72 5.32 0.63 6.09
C VAL A 72 5.84 2.05 5.88
N ASP A 73 7.03 2.32 6.40
CA ASP A 73 7.77 3.55 6.16
C ASP A 73 8.18 3.65 4.68
N LYS A 74 8.09 4.85 4.09
CA LYS A 74 8.48 5.09 2.69
C LYS A 74 10.00 5.05 2.49
N SER A 75 10.79 5.28 3.53
CA SER A 75 12.24 5.18 3.51
C SER A 75 12.67 3.71 3.42
N LYS A 76 13.14 3.30 2.23
CA LYS A 76 13.70 1.95 2.00
C LYS A 76 14.81 1.59 2.98
N SER A 77 15.57 2.57 3.48
CA SER A 77 16.62 2.34 4.48
C SER A 77 16.09 1.87 5.85
N GLN A 78 14.79 2.07 6.12
CA GLN A 78 14.14 1.76 7.39
C GLN A 78 13.31 0.47 7.34
N VAL A 79 13.23 -0.19 6.17
CA VAL A 79 12.36 -1.36 5.96
C VAL A 79 13.14 -2.51 5.29
N PRO A 80 12.70 -3.76 5.48
CA PRO A 80 13.36 -4.92 4.90
C PRO A 80 13.48 -4.85 3.37
N SER A 81 14.61 -5.32 2.83
CA SER A 81 14.90 -5.26 1.39
C SER A 81 13.90 -6.01 0.51
N TYR A 82 13.25 -7.05 1.04
CA TYR A 82 12.21 -7.79 0.32
C TYR A 82 10.99 -6.92 -0.04
N LEU A 83 10.73 -5.83 0.69
CA LEU A 83 9.63 -4.91 0.41
C LEU A 83 9.97 -3.89 -0.66
N HIS A 84 11.25 -3.61 -0.92
CA HIS A 84 11.67 -2.44 -1.72
C HIS A 84 11.09 -2.43 -3.13
N ASN A 85 11.12 -3.58 -3.82
CA ASN A 85 10.56 -3.71 -5.16
C ASN A 85 9.03 -3.51 -5.15
N TYR A 86 8.34 -4.05 -4.15
CA TYR A 86 6.90 -3.88 -4.06
C TYR A 86 6.51 -2.43 -3.75
N MET A 87 7.28 -1.73 -2.90
CA MET A 87 7.12 -0.30 -2.64
C MET A 87 7.26 0.52 -3.93
N ASP A 88 8.27 0.25 -4.75
CA ASP A 88 8.46 0.93 -6.04
C ASP A 88 7.26 0.74 -6.96
N LYS A 89 6.71 -0.47 -7.00
CA LYS A 89 5.52 -0.78 -7.80
C LYS A 89 4.27 -0.05 -7.30
N ILE A 90 4.09 0.06 -5.97
CA ILE A 90 2.97 0.80 -5.39
C ILE A 90 3.07 2.29 -5.75
N GLU A 91 4.22 2.93 -5.52
CA GLU A 91 4.39 4.36 -5.82
C GLU A 91 4.20 4.63 -7.33
N ALA A 92 4.78 3.80 -8.20
CA ALA A 92 4.57 3.90 -9.65
C ALA A 92 3.10 3.68 -10.06
N ALA A 93 2.34 2.87 -9.32
CA ALA A 93 0.92 2.67 -9.57
C ALA A 93 0.09 3.87 -9.13
N ILE A 94 0.38 4.45 -7.96
CA ILE A 94 -0.26 5.68 -7.45
C ILE A 94 -0.05 6.82 -8.47
N GLU A 95 1.18 7.01 -8.96
CA GLU A 95 1.48 8.01 -9.99
C GLU A 95 0.71 7.81 -11.31
N GLN A 96 0.37 6.57 -11.66
CA GLN A 96 -0.38 6.27 -12.88
C GLN A 96 -1.87 6.53 -12.73
N ILE A 97 -2.44 6.26 -11.56
CA ILE A 97 -3.88 6.39 -11.32
C ILE A 97 -4.29 7.81 -10.91
N ASN A 98 -3.36 8.64 -10.43
CA ASN A 98 -3.64 10.04 -10.08
C ASN A 98 -3.40 11.03 -11.24
N LYS A 99 -3.03 10.53 -12.42
CA LYS A 99 -3.09 11.29 -13.69
C LYS A 99 -4.52 11.36 -14.23
#